data_AF-A0A8J3T1U5-F1
#
_entry.id   AF-A0A8J3T1U5-F1
#
_cell.length_a   1.000
_cell.length_b   1.000
_cell.length_c   1.000
_cell.angle_alpha   90.00
_cell.angle_beta   90.00
_cell.angle_gamma   90.00
#
_symmetry.space_group_name_H-M   'P 1'
#
loop_
_entity.id
_entity.type
_entity.pdbx_description
1 polymer ?
#
loop_
_entity_poly.entity_id
_entity_poly.type
_entity_poly.pdbx_seq_one_letter_code
_entity_poly.pdbx_strand_id
1 'polypeptide(L)'
;MEALAERLSHLDSQAEGALRVVMFYDTLMRRRVDLPALARASAGLAGCVTGIRLHGTGRVVRFSPDGEQASATPSAASGTAPITLDEEEIGTVWLERPGPPNPLDELLLDRLAIAVAAVVERYGPARTTMADPALVELAISAGSDEAARARALRLLGFAADLPVRVVAVRSQLPLDRIGALICPARPVKAAPLADVGVLLATTVDPARFPAGVRAGIGAAESPDRSWQEARTALRFTTPRQPVVHHDSLGVMALLAQVPREVARDNADVAAIARMAGNPDDLETLDAYCATGSLRRAADLLHLHHSSVARRLEQLAKTLGIDLTEPAGLVRARLALTAWRLLDD
;
A
#
# COMPACT_ATOMS: atom_id res chain seq x y z
N MET A 1 -42.90 48.11 12.05
CA MET A 1 -41.74 48.39 11.16
C MET A 1 -40.42 48.23 11.90
N GLU A 2 -40.29 48.67 13.15
CA GLU A 2 -39.08 48.55 13.99
C GLU A 2 -38.54 47.10 14.13
N ALA A 3 -39.38 46.14 14.51
CA ALA A 3 -38.98 44.73 14.65
C ALA A 3 -38.55 44.06 13.32
N LEU A 4 -38.93 44.61 12.17
CA LEU A 4 -38.50 44.12 10.85
C LEU A 4 -37.15 44.73 10.46
N ALA A 5 -36.91 46.00 10.81
CA ALA A 5 -35.63 46.69 10.62
C ALA A 5 -34.53 46.14 11.55
N GLU A 6 -34.88 45.77 12.78
CA GLU A 6 -33.96 45.05 13.69
C GLU A 6 -33.62 43.65 13.16
N ARG A 7 -34.60 42.91 12.62
CA ARG A 7 -34.33 41.59 12.01
C ARG A 7 -33.49 41.70 10.75
N LEU A 8 -33.72 42.71 9.91
CA LEU A 8 -32.93 42.97 8.69
C LEU A 8 -31.50 43.40 9.02
N SER A 9 -31.30 44.30 10.00
CA SER A 9 -29.96 44.70 10.46
C SER A 9 -29.22 43.56 11.16
N HIS A 10 -29.92 42.70 11.90
CA HIS A 10 -29.34 41.46 12.42
C HIS A 10 -28.93 40.50 11.29
N LEU A 11 -29.76 40.33 10.27
CA LEU A 11 -29.44 39.51 9.08
C LEU A 11 -28.25 40.08 8.30
N ASP A 12 -28.16 41.40 8.13
CA ASP A 12 -27.03 42.06 7.46
C ASP A 12 -25.74 41.90 8.28
N SER A 13 -25.80 42.03 9.61
CA SER A 13 -24.64 41.80 10.50
C SER A 13 -24.18 40.34 10.51
N GLN A 14 -25.11 39.39 10.40
CA GLN A 14 -24.81 37.97 10.30
C GLN A 14 -24.25 37.60 8.92
N ALA A 15 -24.79 38.17 7.85
CA ALA A 15 -24.28 37.97 6.49
C ALA A 15 -22.85 38.54 6.34
N GLU A 16 -22.60 39.73 6.88
CA GLU A 16 -21.26 40.31 6.92
C GLU A 16 -20.30 39.46 7.77
N GLY A 17 -20.77 38.97 8.92
CA GLY A 17 -20.04 38.04 9.77
C GLY A 17 -19.67 36.73 9.05
N ALA A 18 -20.61 36.14 8.32
CA ALA A 18 -20.39 34.94 7.52
C ALA A 18 -19.34 35.17 6.42
N LEU A 19 -19.43 36.27 5.68
CA LEU A 19 -18.43 36.64 4.67
C LEU A 19 -17.04 36.81 5.27
N ARG A 20 -16.93 37.41 6.46
CA ARG A 20 -15.64 37.54 7.17
C ARG A 20 -15.05 36.19 7.54
N VAL A 21 -15.86 35.25 8.03
CA VAL A 21 -15.42 33.87 8.33
C VAL A 21 -14.90 33.18 7.06
N VAL A 22 -15.63 33.29 5.94
CA VAL A 22 -15.20 32.73 4.65
C VAL A 22 -13.86 33.31 4.20
N MET A 23 -13.76 34.64 4.16
CA MET A 23 -12.55 35.34 3.71
C MET A 23 -11.34 35.05 4.60
N PHE A 24 -11.57 34.84 5.90
CA PHE A 24 -10.54 34.45 6.85
C PHE A 24 -9.93 33.09 6.48
N TYR A 25 -10.76 32.05 6.31
CA TYR A 25 -10.28 30.72 5.96
C TYR A 25 -9.67 30.67 4.55
N ASP A 26 -10.26 31.38 3.58
CA ASP A 26 -9.68 31.50 2.23
C ASP A 26 -8.27 32.12 2.29
N THR A 27 -8.05 33.12 3.16
CA THR A 27 -6.73 33.74 3.36
C THR A 27 -5.74 32.75 3.97
N LEU A 28 -6.14 31.98 4.98
CA LEU A 28 -5.29 30.96 5.60
C LEU A 28 -4.93 29.85 4.60
N MET A 29 -5.91 29.40 3.80
CA MET A 29 -5.70 28.39 2.76
C MET A 29 -4.72 28.87 1.68
N ARG A 30 -4.84 30.14 1.24
CA ARG A 30 -3.91 30.77 0.29
C ARG A 30 -2.49 30.88 0.86
N ARG A 31 -2.35 31.21 2.15
CA ARG A 31 -1.05 31.31 2.86
C ARG A 31 -0.43 29.96 3.23
N ARG A 32 -1.13 28.85 2.99
CA ARG A 32 -0.66 27.48 3.20
C ARG A 32 -0.23 27.17 4.65
N VAL A 33 -0.96 27.71 5.63
CA VAL A 33 -0.68 27.51 7.06
C VAL A 33 -0.76 26.02 7.47
N ASP A 34 -0.03 25.64 8.51
CA ASP A 34 -0.03 24.28 9.06
C ASP A 34 -1.18 24.07 10.09
N LEU A 35 -1.38 22.83 10.56
CA LEU A 35 -2.47 22.51 11.51
C LEU A 35 -2.40 23.31 12.81
N PRO A 36 -1.23 23.48 13.47
CA PRO A 36 -1.11 24.34 14.65
C PRO A 36 -1.47 25.81 14.37
N ALA A 37 -1.00 26.40 13.26
CA ALA A 37 -1.34 27.77 12.92
C ALA A 37 -2.82 27.94 12.57
N LEU A 38 -3.42 26.96 11.88
CA LEU A 38 -4.86 26.94 11.58
C LEU A 38 -5.69 26.89 12.88
N ALA A 39 -5.40 25.95 13.79
CA ALA A 39 -6.09 25.84 15.07
C ALA A 39 -5.96 27.13 15.91
N ARG A 40 -4.75 27.70 15.97
CA ARG A 40 -4.47 28.95 16.70
C ARG A 40 -5.27 30.13 16.13
N ALA A 41 -5.24 30.29 14.81
CA ALA A 41 -5.97 31.37 14.14
C ALA A 41 -7.49 31.22 14.34
N SER A 42 -8.01 29.99 14.25
CA SER A 42 -9.41 29.69 14.49
C SER A 42 -9.84 29.90 15.94
N ALA A 43 -8.97 29.62 16.91
CA ALA A 43 -9.22 29.95 18.33
C ALA A 43 -9.35 31.47 18.54
N GLY A 44 -8.47 32.26 17.92
CA GLY A 44 -8.55 33.71 17.94
C GLY A 44 -9.83 34.25 17.29
N LEU A 45 -10.26 33.69 16.15
CA LEU A 45 -11.51 34.07 15.48
C LEU A 45 -12.74 33.67 16.32
N ALA A 46 -12.75 32.49 16.91
CA ALA A 46 -13.87 31.98 17.70
C ALA A 46 -13.97 32.65 19.09
N GLY A 47 -12.87 33.23 19.60
CA GLY A 47 -12.79 33.78 20.95
C GLY A 47 -12.90 32.72 22.05
N CYS A 48 -12.62 31.45 21.73
CA CYS A 48 -12.63 30.33 22.67
C CYS A 48 -11.64 29.26 22.23
N VAL A 49 -11.47 28.20 23.03
CA VAL A 49 -10.54 27.12 22.68
C VAL A 49 -11.07 26.38 21.46
N THR A 50 -10.19 26.17 20.48
CA THR A 50 -10.48 25.41 19.27
C THR A 50 -9.58 24.19 19.20
N GLY A 51 -10.18 23.04 18.87
CA GLY A 51 -9.48 21.77 18.79
C GLY A 51 -9.64 21.08 17.44
N ILE A 52 -8.61 20.31 17.09
CA ILE A 52 -8.54 19.43 15.93
C ILE A 52 -8.06 18.06 16.41
N ARG A 53 -8.75 16.99 16.01
CA ARG A 53 -8.37 15.60 16.26
C ARG A 53 -8.38 14.85 14.94
N LEU A 54 -7.30 14.16 14.62
CA LEU A 54 -7.22 13.26 13.46
C LEU A 54 -7.24 11.81 13.93
N HIS A 55 -8.21 11.02 13.47
CA HIS A 55 -8.39 9.63 13.91
C HIS A 55 -7.21 8.74 13.50
N GLY A 56 -6.71 8.89 12.26
CA GLY A 56 -5.64 8.04 11.72
C GLY A 56 -4.27 8.20 12.40
N THR A 57 -3.98 9.34 13.03
CA THR A 57 -2.69 9.59 13.72
C THR A 57 -2.82 9.71 15.23
N GLY A 58 -4.05 9.76 15.76
CA GLY A 58 -4.32 10.13 17.16
C GLY A 58 -3.88 11.56 17.53
N ARG A 59 -3.44 12.37 16.55
CA ARG A 59 -2.91 13.71 16.79
C ARG A 59 -4.04 14.63 17.23
N VAL A 60 -3.82 15.29 18.36
CA VAL A 60 -4.70 16.31 18.93
C VAL A 60 -3.97 17.65 18.99
N VAL A 61 -4.58 18.68 18.42
CA VAL A 61 -4.08 20.06 18.46
C VAL A 61 -5.16 20.93 19.08
N ARG A 62 -4.81 21.70 20.12
CA ARG A 62 -5.74 22.59 20.83
C ARG A 62 -5.06 23.91 21.15
N PHE A 63 -5.74 25.01 20.88
CA PHE A 63 -5.24 26.36 21.16
C PHE A 63 -6.30 27.21 21.86
N SER A 64 -5.86 28.03 22.81
CA SER A 64 -6.66 29.08 23.44
C SER A 64 -6.79 30.31 22.52
N PRO A 65 -7.78 31.19 22.75
CA PRO A 65 -7.91 32.43 21.97
C PRO A 65 -6.70 33.36 22.13
N ASP A 66 -5.96 33.24 23.23
CA ASP A 66 -4.70 33.99 23.48
C ASP A 66 -3.52 33.46 22.65
N GLY A 67 -3.72 32.37 21.90
CA GLY A 67 -2.73 31.80 21.00
C GLY A 67 -1.80 30.76 21.64
N GLU A 68 -2.01 30.45 22.93
CA GLU A 68 -1.27 29.44 23.67
C GLU A 68 -1.82 28.03 23.43
N GLN A 69 -0.94 27.03 23.49
CA GLN A 69 -1.36 25.63 23.36
C GLN A 69 -2.10 25.22 24.63
N ALA A 70 -3.35 24.77 24.48
CA ALA A 70 -4.20 24.43 25.61
C ALA A 70 -3.68 23.15 26.30
N SER A 71 -3.15 23.30 27.50
CA SER A 71 -2.55 22.20 28.30
C SER A 71 -3.52 21.61 29.33
N ALA A 72 -4.64 22.28 29.60
CA ALA A 72 -5.66 21.85 30.55
C ALA A 72 -6.53 20.70 30.01
N THR A 73 -7.15 19.93 30.90
CA THR A 73 -8.14 18.89 30.56
C THR A 73 -9.19 19.43 29.58
N PRO A 74 -9.58 18.69 28.53
CA PRO A 74 -10.62 19.14 27.61
C PRO A 74 -11.90 19.51 28.36
N SER A 75 -12.38 20.74 28.17
CA SER A 75 -13.76 21.06 28.54
C SER A 75 -14.70 20.32 27.59
N ALA A 76 -15.96 20.14 27.99
CA ALA A 76 -16.98 19.61 27.09
C ALA A 76 -17.06 20.49 25.83
N ALA A 77 -17.07 19.85 24.66
CA ALA A 77 -17.18 20.54 23.38
C ALA A 77 -18.54 21.24 23.31
N SER A 78 -18.55 22.54 23.00
CA SER A 78 -19.77 23.32 22.80
C SER A 78 -20.36 23.11 21.39
N GLY A 79 -19.55 22.61 20.47
CA GLY A 79 -19.94 22.23 19.11
C GLY A 79 -18.84 21.45 18.43
N THR A 80 -19.21 20.58 17.48
CA THR A 80 -18.29 19.71 16.75
C THR A 80 -18.69 19.62 15.28
N ALA A 81 -17.72 19.48 14.39
CA ALA A 81 -17.96 19.08 13.00
C ALA A 81 -16.98 17.97 12.57
N PRO A 82 -17.44 17.00 11.76
CA PRO A 82 -16.57 15.97 11.22
C PRO A 82 -15.62 16.55 10.18
N ILE A 83 -14.40 16.02 10.11
CA ILE A 83 -13.46 16.29 9.02
C ILE A 83 -13.61 15.15 8.02
N THR A 84 -14.11 15.47 6.82
CA THR A 84 -14.31 14.49 5.75
C THR A 84 -13.33 14.72 4.61
N LEU A 85 -12.67 13.66 4.15
CA LEU A 85 -11.80 13.65 2.97
C LEU A 85 -12.13 12.39 2.14
N ASP A 86 -12.39 12.55 0.84
CA ASP A 86 -12.80 11.45 -0.05
C ASP A 86 -13.99 10.62 0.48
N GLU A 87 -15.02 11.30 0.99
CA GLU A 87 -16.22 10.69 1.61
C GLU A 87 -15.96 9.88 2.91
N GLU A 88 -14.75 9.94 3.47
CA GLU A 88 -14.41 9.28 4.73
C GLU A 88 -14.17 10.30 5.87
N GLU A 89 -14.73 10.03 7.04
CA GLU A 89 -14.48 10.83 8.25
C GLU A 89 -13.08 10.53 8.82
N ILE A 90 -12.15 11.47 8.65
CA ILE A 90 -10.75 11.33 9.06
C ILE A 90 -10.44 12.00 10.40
N GLY A 91 -11.40 12.72 11.00
CA GLY A 91 -11.21 13.43 12.25
C GLY A 91 -12.40 14.28 12.68
N THR A 92 -12.20 15.08 13.71
CA THR A 92 -13.21 15.99 14.26
C THR A 92 -12.57 17.32 14.64
N VAL A 93 -13.27 18.42 14.38
CA VAL A 93 -12.97 19.75 14.90
C VAL A 93 -14.01 20.15 15.94
N TRP A 94 -13.60 20.91 16.96
CA TRP A 94 -14.52 21.34 18.02
C TRP A 94 -14.17 22.70 18.60
N LEU A 95 -15.16 23.29 19.27
CA LEU A 95 -15.03 24.50 20.08
C LEU A 95 -15.30 24.17 21.56
N GLU A 96 -14.67 24.91 22.49
CA GLU A 96 -14.94 24.83 23.94
C GLU A 96 -15.38 26.20 24.45
N ARG A 97 -16.55 26.67 24.01
CA ARG A 97 -17.08 27.99 24.38
C ARG A 97 -17.64 27.98 25.81
N PRO A 98 -17.24 28.93 26.68
CA PRO A 98 -17.92 29.14 27.95
C PRO A 98 -19.22 29.92 27.71
N GLY A 99 -20.35 29.22 27.66
CA GLY A 99 -21.68 29.84 27.48
C GLY A 99 -22.43 29.37 26.23
N PRO A 100 -23.51 30.07 25.83
CA PRO A 100 -24.34 29.66 24.69
C PRO A 100 -23.55 29.74 23.36
N PRO A 101 -23.90 28.91 22.36
CA PRO A 101 -23.28 28.96 21.03
C PRO A 101 -23.43 30.34 20.37
N ASN A 102 -22.40 30.77 19.66
CA ASN A 102 -22.47 31.95 18.81
C ASN A 102 -23.17 31.55 17.48
N PRO A 103 -24.03 32.41 16.90
CA PRO A 103 -24.68 32.15 15.61
C PRO A 103 -23.73 31.75 14.46
N LEU A 104 -22.45 32.13 14.52
CA LEU A 104 -21.45 31.80 13.49
C LEU A 104 -20.63 30.53 13.79
N ASP A 105 -20.83 29.88 14.94
CA ASP A 105 -20.01 28.73 15.36
C ASP A 105 -20.13 27.54 14.41
N GLU A 106 -21.33 27.27 13.90
CA GLU A 106 -21.58 26.18 12.94
C GLU A 106 -20.81 26.43 11.63
N LEU A 107 -20.93 27.63 11.06
CA LEU A 107 -20.18 28.02 9.86
C LEU A 107 -18.66 28.01 10.09
N LEU A 108 -18.19 28.42 11.27
CA LEU A 108 -16.78 28.39 11.61
C LEU A 108 -16.26 26.96 11.68
N LEU A 109 -17.02 26.05 12.31
CA LEU A 109 -16.71 24.63 12.39
C LEU A 109 -16.68 23.98 11.00
N ASP A 110 -17.67 24.26 10.14
CA ASP A 110 -17.72 23.76 8.76
C ASP A 110 -16.50 24.23 7.96
N ARG A 111 -16.19 25.53 8.01
CA ARG A 111 -15.04 26.09 7.30
C ARG A 111 -13.72 25.59 7.85
N LEU A 112 -13.62 25.38 9.16
CA LEU A 112 -12.46 24.76 9.79
C LEU A 112 -12.28 23.32 9.33
N ALA A 113 -13.36 22.52 9.32
CA ALA A 113 -13.31 21.13 8.86
C ALA A 113 -12.80 21.03 7.41
N ILE A 114 -13.31 21.87 6.50
CA ILE A 114 -12.85 21.96 5.11
C ILE A 114 -11.38 22.37 5.03
N ALA A 115 -10.98 23.40 5.79
CA ALA A 115 -9.59 23.88 5.79
C ALA A 115 -8.63 22.81 6.34
N VAL A 116 -9.04 22.08 7.38
CA VAL A 116 -8.25 20.97 7.93
C VAL A 116 -8.16 19.82 6.93
N ALA A 117 -9.25 19.45 6.26
CA ALA A 117 -9.22 18.45 5.19
C ALA A 117 -8.22 18.84 4.09
N ALA A 118 -8.22 20.09 3.64
CA ALA A 118 -7.26 20.59 2.64
C ALA A 118 -5.80 20.60 3.15
N VAL A 119 -5.58 20.89 4.43
CA VAL A 119 -4.24 20.82 5.04
C VAL A 119 -3.79 19.36 5.18
N VAL A 120 -4.68 18.43 5.52
CA VAL A 120 -4.39 16.99 5.60
C VAL A 120 -4.17 16.39 4.21
N GLU A 121 -4.93 16.80 3.19
CA GLU A 121 -4.70 16.38 1.81
C GLU A 121 -3.34 16.87 1.31
N ARG A 122 -2.93 18.08 1.70
CA ARG A 122 -1.66 18.70 1.28
C ARG A 122 -0.43 18.18 2.03
N TYR A 123 -0.53 17.97 3.34
CA TYR A 123 0.60 17.67 4.23
C TYR A 123 0.47 16.34 4.97
N GLY A 124 -0.68 15.68 4.87
CA GLY A 124 -0.82 14.30 5.31
C GLY A 124 0.04 13.41 4.42
N PRO A 125 0.64 12.34 4.96
CA PRO A 125 1.22 11.32 4.11
C PRO A 125 0.07 10.78 3.27
N ALA A 126 0.08 11.02 1.95
CA ALA A 126 -0.95 10.40 1.09
C ALA A 126 -0.96 8.90 1.39
N ARG A 127 -2.17 8.35 1.61
CA ARG A 127 -2.41 6.98 2.07
C ARG A 127 -1.65 5.97 1.22
N THR A 128 -1.53 6.29 -0.07
CA THR A 128 -0.52 5.80 -0.97
C THR A 128 0.24 6.98 -1.57
N THR A 129 1.57 6.97 -1.51
CA THR A 129 2.40 7.95 -2.23
C THR A 129 3.59 7.22 -2.81
N MET A 130 3.98 7.65 -4.01
CA MET A 130 5.36 7.46 -4.45
C MET A 130 6.26 8.11 -3.39
N ALA A 131 7.06 7.30 -2.72
CA ALA A 131 8.03 7.75 -1.74
C ALA A 131 9.35 8.11 -2.44
N ASP A 132 10.18 8.85 -1.74
CA ASP A 132 11.58 9.04 -2.14
C ASP A 132 12.27 7.65 -2.22
N PRO A 133 12.77 7.24 -3.41
CA PRO A 133 13.44 5.97 -3.57
C PRO A 133 14.62 5.79 -2.61
N ALA A 134 15.33 6.87 -2.25
CA ALA A 134 16.45 6.79 -1.32
C ALA A 134 16.00 6.42 0.11
N LEU A 135 14.83 6.90 0.55
CA LEU A 135 14.26 6.53 1.85
C LEU A 135 13.78 5.07 1.85
N VAL A 136 13.19 4.61 0.74
CA VAL A 136 12.77 3.21 0.60
C VAL A 136 13.97 2.29 0.57
N GLU A 137 15.01 2.63 -0.19
CA GLU A 137 16.26 1.87 -0.24
C GLU A 137 16.93 1.80 1.14
N LEU A 138 16.98 2.91 1.87
CA LEU A 138 17.51 2.93 3.23
C LEU A 138 16.72 2.01 4.18
N ALA A 139 15.39 1.93 4.02
CA ALA A 139 14.54 1.08 4.84
C ALA A 139 14.75 -0.42 4.58
N ILE A 140 15.01 -0.82 3.33
CA ILE A 140 15.13 -2.23 2.92
C ILE A 140 16.58 -2.71 2.74
N SER A 141 17.57 -1.84 2.92
CA SER A 141 18.97 -2.20 2.77
C SER A 141 19.46 -3.05 3.94
N ALA A 142 20.12 -4.16 3.60
CA ALA A 142 20.80 -5.02 4.57
C ALA A 142 22.03 -4.34 5.21
N GLY A 143 22.58 -3.31 4.57
CA GLY A 143 23.72 -2.54 5.09
C GLY A 143 23.33 -1.39 6.01
N SER A 144 22.04 -1.06 6.13
CA SER A 144 21.56 -0.01 7.02
C SER A 144 21.60 -0.46 8.48
N ASP A 145 22.07 0.41 9.37
CA ASP A 145 21.87 0.21 10.81
C ASP A 145 20.39 0.36 11.19
N GLU A 146 20.03 -0.20 12.35
CA GLU A 146 18.64 -0.22 12.84
C GLU A 146 18.08 1.18 13.07
N ALA A 147 18.91 2.13 13.50
CA ALA A 147 18.48 3.49 13.80
C ALA A 147 18.15 4.27 12.52
N ALA A 148 18.96 4.12 11.48
CA ALA A 148 18.74 4.67 10.15
C ALA A 148 17.49 4.08 9.52
N ARG A 149 17.29 2.75 9.62
CA ARG A 149 16.08 2.07 9.16
C ARG A 149 14.83 2.57 9.87
N ALA A 150 14.84 2.60 11.20
CA ALA A 150 13.71 3.09 12.00
C ALA A 150 13.42 4.59 11.73
N ARG A 151 14.44 5.39 11.44
CA ARG A 151 14.26 6.79 10.99
C ARG A 151 13.61 6.85 9.60
N ALA A 152 14.07 6.05 8.64
CA ALA A 152 13.50 5.98 7.31
C ALA A 152 12.02 5.59 7.34
N LEU A 153 11.68 4.52 8.07
CA LEU A 153 10.30 4.05 8.24
C LEU A 153 9.39 5.13 8.86
N ARG A 154 9.88 5.86 9.88
CA ARG A 154 9.13 6.98 10.47
C ARG A 154 8.90 8.13 9.48
N LEU A 155 9.91 8.49 8.69
CA LEU A 155 9.78 9.51 7.64
C LEU A 155 8.80 9.08 6.53
N LEU A 156 8.72 7.78 6.29
CA LEU A 156 7.76 7.14 5.38
C LEU A 156 6.35 7.02 5.99
N GLY A 157 6.17 7.36 7.27
CA GLY A 157 4.87 7.34 7.95
C GLY A 157 4.48 6.01 8.58
N PHE A 158 5.42 5.07 8.72
CA PHE A 158 5.19 3.82 9.45
C PHE A 158 5.42 3.99 10.95
N ALA A 159 4.51 3.46 11.76
CA ALA A 159 4.66 3.40 13.21
C ALA A 159 5.68 2.32 13.61
N ALA A 160 6.38 2.53 14.74
CA ALA A 160 7.49 1.68 15.16
C ALA A 160 7.05 0.30 15.70
N ASP A 161 5.78 0.13 16.02
CA ASP A 161 5.18 -1.06 16.64
C ASP A 161 4.50 -2.00 15.64
N LEU A 162 4.38 -1.59 14.37
CA LEU A 162 3.74 -2.39 13.34
C LEU A 162 4.78 -2.99 12.39
N PRO A 163 4.77 -4.32 12.17
CA PRO A 163 5.66 -4.94 11.21
C PRO A 163 5.33 -4.43 9.80
N VAL A 164 6.36 -4.05 9.06
CA VAL A 164 6.26 -3.60 7.67
C VAL A 164 6.64 -4.76 6.76
N ARG A 165 5.69 -5.20 5.94
CA ARG A 165 5.92 -6.16 4.86
C ARG A 165 6.44 -5.44 3.63
N VAL A 166 7.33 -6.12 2.91
CA VAL A 166 7.85 -5.67 1.63
C VAL A 166 7.27 -6.54 0.51
N VAL A 167 6.80 -5.91 -0.55
CA VAL A 167 6.35 -6.56 -1.78
C VAL A 167 7.25 -6.12 -2.94
N ALA A 168 7.76 -7.09 -3.68
CA ALA A 168 8.48 -6.88 -4.93
C ALA A 168 7.52 -7.05 -6.09
N VAL A 169 7.43 -6.06 -6.97
CA VAL A 169 6.40 -5.98 -8.01
C VAL A 169 7.03 -5.77 -9.38
N ARG A 170 6.60 -6.55 -10.37
CA ARG A 170 6.80 -6.27 -11.80
C ARG A 170 5.43 -6.02 -12.43
N SER A 171 5.23 -4.81 -12.95
CA SER A 171 3.97 -4.40 -13.59
C SER A 171 4.17 -3.24 -14.55
N GLN A 172 3.24 -3.12 -15.52
CA GLN A 172 3.06 -1.91 -16.32
C GLN A 172 2.11 -0.90 -15.65
N LEU A 173 1.40 -1.31 -14.60
CA LEU A 173 0.53 -0.43 -13.84
C LEU A 173 1.35 0.42 -12.86
N PRO A 174 0.94 1.68 -12.61
CA PRO A 174 1.55 2.53 -11.59
C PRO A 174 1.56 1.86 -10.20
N LEU A 175 2.71 1.91 -9.51
CA LEU A 175 2.91 1.22 -8.22
C LEU A 175 2.00 1.75 -7.10
N ASP A 176 1.70 3.04 -7.11
CA ASP A 176 0.77 3.70 -6.19
C ASP A 176 -0.65 3.14 -6.32
N ARG A 177 -1.12 2.87 -7.55
CA ARG A 177 -2.41 2.22 -7.80
C ARG A 177 -2.43 0.80 -7.28
N ILE A 178 -1.37 0.03 -7.50
CA ILE A 178 -1.25 -1.35 -6.98
C ILE A 178 -1.27 -1.31 -5.45
N GLY A 179 -0.47 -0.42 -4.84
CA GLY A 179 -0.42 -0.22 -3.40
C GLY A 179 -1.78 0.09 -2.78
N ALA A 180 -2.56 0.96 -3.41
CA ALA A 180 -3.89 1.34 -2.93
C ALA A 180 -4.88 0.18 -2.96
N LEU A 181 -4.79 -0.69 -3.97
CA LEU A 181 -5.64 -1.86 -4.08
C LEU A 181 -5.31 -2.90 -3.02
N ILE A 182 -4.04 -3.23 -2.82
CA ILE A 182 -3.62 -4.33 -1.93
C ILE A 182 -3.63 -3.95 -0.45
N CYS A 183 -3.76 -2.67 -0.13
CA CYS A 183 -3.77 -2.17 1.25
C CYS A 183 -4.64 -0.91 1.38
N PRO A 184 -5.97 -1.06 1.28
CA PRO A 184 -6.88 0.08 1.21
C PRO A 184 -7.00 0.86 2.54
N ALA A 185 -6.75 0.21 3.68
CA ALA A 185 -7.06 0.74 5.00
C ALA A 185 -5.84 1.29 5.77
N ARG A 186 -4.63 1.19 5.20
CA ARG A 186 -3.37 1.49 5.90
C ARG A 186 -2.35 2.13 4.96
N PRO A 187 -1.33 2.84 5.50
CA PRO A 187 -0.33 3.48 4.66
C PRO A 187 0.46 2.47 3.82
N VAL A 188 0.61 2.77 2.53
CA VAL A 188 1.56 2.11 1.63
C VAL A 188 2.51 3.12 1.04
N LYS A 189 3.79 2.78 1.00
CA LYS A 189 4.81 3.55 0.31
C LYS A 189 5.38 2.76 -0.84
N ALA A 190 5.38 3.37 -2.01
CA ALA A 190 5.80 2.75 -3.25
C ALA A 190 7.04 3.48 -3.80
N ALA A 191 8.02 2.74 -4.30
CA ALA A 191 9.12 3.34 -5.06
C ALA A 191 9.66 2.33 -6.09
N PRO A 192 10.13 2.81 -7.26
CA PRO A 192 10.88 1.97 -8.17
C PRO A 192 12.29 1.77 -7.64
N LEU A 193 12.81 0.55 -7.73
CA LEU A 193 14.20 0.21 -7.46
C LEU A 193 14.73 -0.62 -8.65
N ALA A 194 15.46 0.05 -9.54
CA ALA A 194 15.85 -0.51 -10.85
C ALA A 194 14.63 -1.02 -11.64
N ASP A 195 14.59 -2.31 -11.99
CA ASP A 195 13.52 -2.95 -12.77
C ASP A 195 12.35 -3.49 -11.91
N VAL A 196 12.43 -3.33 -10.58
CA VAL A 196 11.45 -3.87 -9.65
C VAL A 196 10.82 -2.75 -8.83
N GLY A 197 9.49 -2.75 -8.73
CA GLY A 197 8.75 -1.90 -7.81
C GLY A 197 8.80 -2.45 -6.39
N VAL A 198 8.99 -1.57 -5.41
CA VAL A 198 8.93 -1.88 -3.98
C VAL A 198 7.65 -1.29 -3.41
N LEU A 199 6.86 -2.09 -2.71
CA LEU A 199 5.77 -1.61 -1.86
C LEU A 199 6.08 -1.98 -0.40
N LEU A 200 6.08 -0.96 0.46
CA LEU A 200 6.13 -1.11 1.91
C LEU A 200 4.71 -0.97 2.45
N ALA A 201 4.21 -1.97 3.17
CA ALA A 201 2.85 -1.97 3.69
C ALA A 201 2.76 -2.73 5.02
N THR A 202 1.87 -2.32 5.91
CA THR A 202 1.64 -3.04 7.18
C THR A 202 0.65 -4.20 7.04
N THR A 203 -0.14 -4.19 5.98
CA THR A 203 -1.04 -5.27 5.57
C THR A 203 -0.99 -5.42 4.05
N VAL A 204 -1.14 -6.64 3.55
CA VAL A 204 -1.22 -6.93 2.12
C VAL A 204 -2.37 -7.91 1.92
N ASP A 205 -3.34 -7.54 1.10
CA ASP A 205 -4.42 -8.41 0.63
C ASP A 205 -4.03 -9.01 -0.74
N PRO A 206 -3.61 -10.28 -0.79
CA PRO A 206 -3.13 -10.91 -2.03
C PRO A 206 -4.24 -11.08 -3.07
N ALA A 207 -5.51 -11.08 -2.66
CA ALA A 207 -6.63 -11.25 -3.57
C ALA A 207 -6.93 -9.98 -4.40
N ARG A 208 -6.33 -8.84 -4.03
CA ARG A 208 -6.56 -7.53 -4.66
C ARG A 208 -5.50 -7.14 -5.67
N PHE A 209 -4.52 -7.99 -5.97
CA PHE A 209 -3.58 -7.72 -7.04
C PHE A 209 -4.31 -7.69 -8.40
N PRO A 210 -4.16 -6.62 -9.19
CA PRO A 210 -4.80 -6.55 -10.50
C PRO A 210 -4.15 -7.52 -11.49
N ALA A 211 -4.92 -7.93 -12.49
CA ALA A 211 -4.43 -8.77 -13.57
C ALA A 211 -3.20 -8.15 -14.26
N GLY A 212 -2.24 -8.99 -14.64
CA GLY A 212 -0.99 -8.56 -15.28
C GLY A 212 0.09 -8.06 -14.31
N VAL A 213 -0.18 -8.00 -13.00
CA VAL A 213 0.86 -7.78 -11.99
C VAL A 213 1.51 -9.10 -11.60
N ARG A 214 2.84 -9.12 -11.51
CA ARG A 214 3.58 -10.18 -10.82
C ARG A 214 4.12 -9.63 -9.50
N ALA A 215 3.91 -10.35 -8.41
CA ALA A 215 4.29 -9.91 -7.08
C ALA A 215 4.88 -11.04 -6.22
N GLY A 216 6.00 -10.74 -5.57
CA GLY A 216 6.56 -11.54 -4.49
C GLY A 216 6.35 -10.84 -3.15
N ILE A 217 5.86 -11.56 -2.15
CA ILE A 217 5.56 -11.02 -0.82
C ILE A 217 6.52 -11.63 0.20
N GLY A 218 7.28 -10.79 0.90
CA GLY A 218 8.13 -11.21 2.01
C GLY A 218 7.34 -11.52 3.28
N ALA A 219 7.87 -12.40 4.12
CA ALA A 219 7.26 -12.86 5.36
C ALA A 219 8.04 -12.42 6.61
N ALA A 220 9.33 -12.13 6.49
CA ALA A 220 10.18 -11.68 7.57
C ALA A 220 9.70 -10.34 8.17
N GLU A 221 9.89 -10.18 9.48
CA GLU A 221 9.52 -8.95 10.20
C GLU A 221 10.46 -7.79 9.89
N SER A 222 11.75 -8.09 9.66
CA SER A 222 12.76 -7.09 9.33
C SER A 222 12.67 -6.71 7.84
N PRO A 223 12.50 -5.42 7.48
CA PRO A 223 12.28 -5.00 6.09
C PRO A 223 13.36 -5.44 5.10
N ASP A 224 14.62 -5.50 5.52
CA ASP A 224 15.74 -5.96 4.69
C ASP A 224 15.61 -7.43 4.28
N ARG A 225 15.32 -8.31 5.25
CA ARG A 225 15.03 -9.72 4.95
C ARG A 225 13.73 -9.87 4.18
N SER A 226 12.68 -9.14 4.56
CA SER A 226 11.41 -9.17 3.83
C SER A 226 11.60 -8.75 2.37
N TRP A 227 12.51 -7.82 2.08
CA TRP A 227 12.85 -7.43 0.71
C TRP A 227 13.59 -8.54 -0.04
N GLN A 228 14.58 -9.18 0.58
CA GLN A 228 15.26 -10.33 -0.02
C GLN A 228 14.30 -11.48 -0.33
N GLU A 229 13.39 -11.77 0.60
CA GLU A 229 12.34 -12.78 0.46
C GLU A 229 11.35 -12.43 -0.63
N ALA A 230 10.88 -11.17 -0.67
CA ALA A 230 9.96 -10.68 -1.70
C ALA A 230 10.57 -10.78 -3.10
N ARG A 231 11.85 -10.41 -3.27
CA ARG A 231 12.57 -10.57 -4.54
C ARG A 231 12.70 -12.05 -4.92
N THR A 232 13.02 -12.92 -3.96
CA THR A 232 13.05 -14.36 -4.19
C THR A 232 11.69 -14.85 -4.65
N ALA A 233 10.61 -14.51 -3.94
CA ALA A 233 9.26 -14.91 -4.29
C ALA A 233 8.81 -14.40 -5.67
N LEU A 234 9.18 -13.17 -6.03
CA LEU A 234 8.87 -12.59 -7.34
C LEU A 234 9.44 -13.43 -8.49
N ARG A 235 10.62 -14.04 -8.30
CA ARG A 235 11.26 -14.95 -9.27
C ARG A 235 10.50 -16.26 -9.48
N PHE A 236 9.68 -16.69 -8.51
CA PHE A 236 8.84 -17.88 -8.63
C PHE A 236 7.47 -17.58 -9.27
N THR A 237 7.18 -16.32 -9.63
CA THR A 237 5.89 -15.97 -10.25
C THR A 237 5.77 -16.57 -11.64
N THR A 238 4.56 -17.00 -11.98
CA THR A 238 4.21 -17.53 -13.31
C THR A 238 2.91 -16.89 -13.80
N PRO A 239 2.54 -17.03 -15.08
CA PRO A 239 1.24 -16.56 -15.54
C PRO A 239 0.05 -17.15 -14.76
N ARG A 240 0.18 -18.40 -14.27
CA ARG A 240 -0.85 -19.09 -13.46
C ARG A 240 -0.75 -18.78 -11.97
N GLN A 241 0.42 -18.36 -11.50
CA GLN A 241 0.69 -17.99 -10.12
C GLN A 241 1.39 -16.63 -10.08
N PRO A 242 0.66 -15.54 -10.37
CA PRO A 242 1.25 -14.21 -10.49
C PRO A 242 1.66 -13.61 -9.14
N VAL A 243 1.08 -14.09 -8.04
CA VAL A 243 1.39 -13.64 -6.68
C VAL A 243 1.93 -14.82 -5.88
N VAL A 244 3.12 -14.66 -5.30
CA VAL A 244 3.80 -15.69 -4.52
C VAL A 244 4.20 -15.12 -3.17
N HIS A 245 3.84 -15.84 -2.09
CA HIS A 245 4.35 -15.55 -0.76
C HIS A 245 5.63 -16.35 -0.52
N HIS A 246 6.65 -15.71 0.05
CA HIS A 246 7.93 -16.38 0.29
C HIS A 246 7.79 -17.57 1.26
N ASP A 247 6.98 -17.45 2.31
CA ASP A 247 6.72 -18.52 3.28
C ASP A 247 6.06 -19.76 2.64
N SER A 248 5.30 -19.59 1.56
CA SER A 248 4.70 -20.69 0.79
C SER A 248 5.69 -21.50 -0.05
N LEU A 249 6.90 -20.99 -0.30
CA LEU A 249 7.90 -21.68 -1.12
C LEU A 249 8.59 -22.82 -0.37
N GLY A 250 8.76 -22.71 0.95
CA GLY A 250 9.53 -23.68 1.74
C GLY A 250 10.92 -23.94 1.14
N VAL A 251 11.28 -25.22 0.99
CA VAL A 251 12.58 -25.64 0.45
C VAL A 251 12.82 -25.19 -1.00
N MET A 252 11.76 -24.90 -1.76
CA MET A 252 11.90 -24.45 -3.15
C MET A 252 12.66 -23.13 -3.26
N ALA A 253 12.56 -22.25 -2.25
CA ALA A 253 13.28 -20.98 -2.22
C ALA A 253 14.82 -21.16 -2.31
N LEU A 254 15.35 -22.32 -1.88
CA LEU A 254 16.78 -22.62 -1.99
C LEU A 254 17.26 -22.73 -3.45
N LEU A 255 16.37 -23.10 -4.39
CA LEU A 255 16.73 -23.14 -5.81
C LEU A 255 17.12 -21.76 -6.35
N ALA A 256 16.57 -20.69 -5.79
CA ALA A 256 16.92 -19.33 -6.21
C ALA A 256 18.34 -18.90 -5.80
N GLN A 257 18.98 -19.66 -4.90
CA GLN A 257 20.35 -19.44 -4.43
C GLN A 257 21.38 -20.18 -5.28
N VAL A 258 20.94 -21.12 -6.13
CA VAL A 258 21.82 -21.86 -7.02
C VAL A 258 22.40 -20.89 -8.06
N PRO A 259 23.73 -20.81 -8.24
CA PRO A 259 24.34 -19.97 -9.26
C PRO A 259 23.81 -20.31 -10.66
N ARG A 260 23.53 -19.29 -11.49
CA ARG A 260 22.93 -19.48 -12.82
C ARG A 260 23.74 -20.44 -13.71
N GLU A 261 25.07 -20.36 -13.67
CA GLU A 261 25.91 -21.27 -14.46
C GLU A 261 25.83 -22.72 -13.99
N VAL A 262 25.80 -22.95 -12.68
CA VAL A 262 25.61 -24.30 -12.11
C VAL A 262 24.25 -24.87 -12.51
N ALA A 263 23.20 -24.04 -12.49
CA ALA A 263 21.88 -24.45 -12.93
C ALA A 263 21.82 -24.75 -14.43
N ARG A 264 22.49 -23.95 -15.29
CA ARG A 264 22.57 -24.19 -16.74
C ARG A 264 23.29 -25.48 -17.11
N ASP A 265 24.36 -25.81 -16.39
CA ASP A 265 25.16 -27.01 -16.62
C ASP A 265 24.46 -28.30 -16.16
N ASN A 266 23.37 -28.19 -15.38
CA ASN A 266 22.58 -29.34 -14.97
C ASN A 266 21.85 -29.98 -16.17
N ALA A 267 21.98 -31.30 -16.32
CA ALA A 267 21.41 -32.03 -17.45
C ALA A 267 19.89 -31.90 -17.60
N ASP A 268 19.14 -31.86 -16.49
CA ASP A 268 17.68 -31.75 -16.52
C ASP A 268 17.24 -30.35 -16.92
N VAL A 269 17.89 -29.32 -16.37
CA VAL A 269 17.65 -27.92 -16.71
C VAL A 269 17.98 -27.65 -18.18
N ALA A 270 19.12 -28.17 -18.66
CA ALA A 270 19.50 -28.11 -20.07
C ALA A 270 18.50 -28.83 -20.98
N ALA A 271 17.88 -29.92 -20.51
CA ALA A 271 16.82 -30.61 -21.25
C ALA A 271 15.56 -29.76 -21.37
N ILE A 272 15.12 -29.11 -20.28
CA ILE A 272 14.01 -28.14 -20.33
C ILE A 272 14.33 -27.00 -21.30
N ALA A 273 15.55 -26.45 -21.26
CA ALA A 273 15.96 -25.37 -22.15
C ALA A 273 15.88 -25.76 -23.64
N ARG A 274 16.21 -27.01 -24.00
CA ARG A 274 16.05 -27.51 -25.38
C ARG A 274 14.59 -27.58 -25.81
N MET A 275 13.68 -27.84 -24.87
CA MET A 275 12.24 -27.94 -25.12
C MET A 275 11.55 -26.58 -25.17
N ALA A 276 12.19 -25.53 -24.61
CA ALA A 276 11.63 -24.19 -24.53
C ALA A 276 11.36 -23.51 -25.89
N GLY A 277 11.91 -24.06 -26.99
CA GLY A 277 11.57 -23.63 -28.34
C GLY A 277 10.11 -23.90 -28.76
N ASN A 278 9.38 -24.74 -28.01
CA ASN A 278 7.96 -25.02 -28.23
C ASN A 278 7.12 -24.65 -26.99
N PRO A 279 6.41 -23.50 -27.00
CA PRO A 279 5.60 -23.06 -25.85
C PRO A 279 4.54 -24.08 -25.41
N ASP A 280 3.92 -24.81 -26.35
CA ASP A 280 2.91 -25.83 -26.06
C ASP A 280 3.47 -26.99 -25.22
N ASP A 281 4.73 -27.35 -25.44
CA ASP A 281 5.40 -28.44 -24.74
C ASP A 281 5.71 -28.05 -23.29
N LEU A 282 6.20 -26.82 -23.07
CA LEU A 282 6.39 -26.28 -21.74
C LEU A 282 5.06 -26.11 -21.00
N GLU A 283 4.02 -25.65 -21.69
CA GLU A 283 2.71 -25.48 -21.08
C GLU A 283 2.11 -26.83 -20.67
N THR A 284 2.28 -27.86 -21.51
CA THR A 284 1.86 -29.23 -21.21
C THR A 284 2.61 -29.81 -20.02
N LEU A 285 3.94 -29.63 -19.97
CA LEU A 285 4.77 -30.09 -18.85
C LEU A 285 4.38 -29.42 -17.54
N ASP A 286 4.19 -28.10 -17.55
CA ASP A 286 3.83 -27.34 -16.36
C ASP A 286 2.42 -27.69 -15.86
N ALA A 287 1.45 -27.84 -16.76
CA ALA A 287 0.10 -28.29 -16.41
C ALA A 287 0.10 -29.69 -15.78
N TYR A 288 0.92 -30.61 -16.31
CA TYR A 288 1.06 -31.94 -15.74
C TYR A 288 1.80 -31.92 -14.39
N CYS A 289 2.89 -31.15 -14.25
CA CYS A 289 3.60 -30.96 -12.98
C CYS A 289 2.70 -30.35 -11.88
N ALA A 290 1.77 -29.47 -12.25
CA ALA A 290 0.83 -28.85 -11.32
C ALA A 290 -0.28 -29.82 -10.87
N THR A 291 -0.71 -30.74 -11.73
CA THR A 291 -1.90 -31.57 -11.49
C THR A 291 -1.62 -33.02 -11.16
N GLY A 292 -0.47 -33.56 -11.58
CA GLY A 292 -0.12 -34.98 -11.50
C GLY A 292 -1.09 -35.90 -12.26
N SER A 293 -1.91 -35.35 -13.17
CA SER A 293 -3.02 -36.09 -13.78
C SER A 293 -3.23 -35.69 -15.24
N LEU A 294 -3.23 -36.67 -16.13
CA LEU A 294 -3.50 -36.47 -17.56
C LEU A 294 -4.84 -35.77 -17.80
N ARG A 295 -5.89 -36.20 -17.09
CA ARG A 295 -7.23 -35.66 -17.27
C ARG A 295 -7.32 -34.21 -16.82
N ARG A 296 -6.81 -33.90 -15.63
CA ARG A 296 -6.81 -32.52 -15.12
C ARG A 296 -5.91 -31.59 -15.94
N ALA A 297 -4.76 -32.08 -16.41
CA ALA A 297 -3.91 -31.33 -17.32
C ALA A 297 -4.63 -31.05 -18.65
N ALA A 298 -5.34 -32.05 -19.21
CA ALA A 298 -6.13 -31.88 -20.43
C ALA A 298 -7.28 -30.88 -20.26
N ASP A 299 -8.00 -30.95 -19.13
CA ASP A 299 -9.06 -30.00 -18.80
C ASP A 299 -8.50 -28.57 -18.68
N LEU A 300 -7.34 -28.40 -18.05
CA LEU A 300 -6.68 -27.10 -17.87
C LEU A 300 -6.16 -26.51 -19.18
N LEU A 301 -5.69 -27.35 -20.10
CA LEU A 301 -5.18 -26.94 -21.41
C LEU A 301 -6.28 -26.85 -22.48
N HIS A 302 -7.52 -27.23 -22.14
CA HIS A 302 -8.62 -27.40 -23.10
C HIS A 302 -8.26 -28.34 -24.27
N LEU A 303 -7.51 -29.40 -23.96
CA LEU A 303 -7.07 -30.43 -24.92
C LEU A 303 -7.76 -31.76 -24.65
N HIS A 304 -7.73 -32.65 -25.64
CA HIS A 304 -8.12 -34.04 -25.41
C HIS A 304 -7.02 -34.78 -24.63
N HIS A 305 -7.41 -35.65 -23.69
CA HIS A 305 -6.48 -36.39 -22.83
C HIS A 305 -5.44 -37.21 -23.61
N SER A 306 -5.81 -37.77 -24.78
CA SER A 306 -4.87 -38.50 -25.64
C SER A 306 -3.81 -37.60 -26.27
N SER A 307 -4.14 -36.34 -26.57
CA SER A 307 -3.17 -35.35 -27.05
C SER A 307 -2.14 -35.01 -25.99
N VAL A 308 -2.58 -34.83 -24.74
CA VAL A 308 -1.71 -34.57 -23.59
C VAL A 308 -0.81 -35.79 -23.31
N ALA A 309 -1.36 -37.00 -23.33
CA ALA A 309 -0.60 -38.23 -23.14
C ALA A 309 0.52 -38.38 -24.18
N ARG A 310 0.20 -38.19 -25.47
CA ARG A 310 1.20 -38.27 -26.55
C ARG A 310 2.29 -37.20 -26.42
N ARG A 311 1.92 -35.97 -26.05
CA ARG A 311 2.91 -34.91 -25.78
C ARG A 311 3.81 -35.32 -24.63
N LEU A 312 3.26 -35.72 -23.48
CA LEU A 312 4.04 -36.13 -22.31
C LEU A 312 4.98 -37.31 -22.58
N GLU A 313 4.59 -38.27 -23.42
CA GLU A 313 5.49 -39.36 -23.84
C GLU A 313 6.72 -38.83 -24.59
N GLN A 314 6.53 -37.84 -25.47
CA GLN A 314 7.63 -37.19 -26.18
C GLN A 314 8.50 -36.33 -25.25
N LEU A 315 7.86 -35.63 -24.30
CA LEU A 315 8.57 -34.83 -23.28
C LEU A 315 9.42 -35.74 -22.39
N ALA A 316 8.88 -36.87 -21.93
CA ALA A 316 9.59 -37.86 -21.10
C ALA A 316 10.84 -38.41 -21.81
N LYS A 317 10.73 -38.74 -23.12
CA LYS A 317 11.87 -39.16 -23.94
C LYS A 317 12.94 -38.08 -24.06
N THR A 318 12.53 -36.82 -24.21
CA THR A 318 13.46 -35.68 -24.35
C THR A 318 14.17 -35.36 -23.03
N LEU A 319 13.46 -35.47 -21.91
CA LEU A 319 14.00 -35.27 -20.57
C LEU A 319 14.86 -36.44 -20.10
N GLY A 320 14.62 -37.65 -20.61
CA GLY A 320 15.18 -38.87 -20.03
C GLY A 320 14.64 -39.15 -18.63
N ILE A 321 13.41 -38.71 -18.35
CA ILE A 321 12.74 -38.84 -17.04
C ILE A 321 11.39 -39.50 -17.27
N ASP A 322 11.09 -40.54 -16.50
CA ASP A 322 9.74 -41.09 -16.44
C ASP A 322 8.83 -40.16 -15.64
N LEU A 323 7.97 -39.42 -16.33
CA LEU A 323 7.05 -38.45 -15.73
C LEU A 323 5.89 -39.11 -14.97
N THR A 324 5.64 -40.41 -15.20
CA THR A 324 4.54 -41.13 -14.55
C THR A 324 4.89 -41.58 -13.13
N GLU A 325 6.19 -41.72 -12.85
CA GLU A 325 6.72 -42.04 -11.53
C GLU A 325 6.81 -40.79 -10.63
N PRO A 326 6.42 -40.86 -9.34
CA PRO A 326 6.44 -39.71 -8.44
C PRO A 326 7.81 -39.02 -8.35
N ALA A 327 8.89 -39.80 -8.32
CA ALA A 327 10.25 -39.27 -8.28
C ALA A 327 10.62 -38.51 -9.56
N GLY A 328 10.20 -39.02 -10.72
CA GLY A 328 10.44 -38.37 -12.00
C GLY A 328 9.62 -37.08 -12.15
N LEU A 329 8.37 -37.07 -11.72
CA LEU A 329 7.54 -35.87 -11.71
C LEU A 329 8.13 -34.76 -10.83
N VAL A 330 8.63 -35.11 -9.63
CA VAL A 330 9.31 -34.15 -8.75
C VAL A 330 10.59 -33.61 -9.41
N ARG A 331 11.42 -34.48 -9.98
CA ARG A 331 12.65 -34.09 -10.68
C ARG A 331 12.36 -33.14 -11.84
N ALA A 332 11.35 -33.43 -12.66
CA ALA A 332 10.91 -32.56 -13.75
C ALA A 332 10.39 -31.21 -13.25
N ARG A 333 9.63 -31.18 -12.16
CA ARG A 333 9.14 -29.94 -11.54
C ARG A 333 10.30 -29.07 -11.02
N LEU A 334 11.30 -29.68 -10.39
CA LEU A 334 12.49 -28.97 -9.92
C LEU A 334 13.28 -28.40 -11.10
N ALA A 335 13.50 -29.18 -12.15
CA ALA A 335 14.21 -28.76 -13.36
C ALA A 335 13.49 -27.61 -14.08
N LEU A 336 12.17 -27.72 -14.26
CA LEU A 336 11.34 -26.65 -14.85
C LEU A 336 11.41 -25.37 -14.02
N THR A 337 11.37 -25.50 -12.69
CA THR A 337 11.46 -24.35 -11.78
C THR A 337 12.84 -23.70 -11.85
N ALA A 338 13.91 -24.49 -11.79
CA ALA A 338 15.29 -24.03 -11.90
C ALA A 338 15.55 -23.34 -13.25
N TRP A 339 15.01 -23.88 -14.34
CA TRP A 339 15.07 -23.27 -15.67
C TRP A 339 14.39 -21.89 -15.69
N ARG A 340 13.17 -21.76 -15.14
CA ARG A 340 12.47 -20.45 -15.06
C ARG A 340 13.27 -19.40 -14.30
N LEU A 341 13.97 -19.81 -13.24
CA LEU A 341 14.82 -18.92 -12.44
C LEU A 341 16.06 -18.41 -13.18
N LEU A 342 16.37 -18.94 -14.38
CA LEU A 342 17.43 -18.45 -15.27
C LEU A 342 16.98 -17.26 -16.13
N ASP A 343 15.69 -17.16 -16.44
CA ASP A 343 15.09 -16.18 -17.37
C ASP A 343 14.57 -14.91 -16.68
N ASP A 344 14.86 -14.75 -15.39
CA ASP A 344 14.52 -13.58 -14.56
C ASP A 344 15.48 -12.40 -14.65
#